data_AF-B7Q510-F1
#
_entry.id   AF-B7Q510-F1
#
_cell.length_a   1.000
_cell.length_b   1.000
_cell.length_c   1.000
_cell.angle_alpha   90.00
_cell.angle_beta   90.00
_cell.angle_gamma   90.00
#
_symmetry.space_group_name_H-M   'P 1'
#
loop_
_entity.id
_entity.type
_entity.pdbx_description
1 polymer ?
#
loop_
_entity_poly.entity_id
_entity_poly.type
_entity_poly.pdbx_seq_one_letter_code
_entity_poly.pdbx_strand_id
1 'polypeptide(L)'
;GTDLPSFIGTPEEKKSYVDILVKNCGDDNTWKVNENNMTNSLQKCKYTCQSISNTDVTRELRIPSGMVCGSHDAKCGETGDCPVIVPSC
;
A
#
# COMPACT_ATOMS: atom_id res chain seq x y z
N GLY A 1 -0.54 -16.06 5.03
CA GLY A 1 -0.77 -15.48 3.70
C GLY A 1 -0.76 -13.99 3.89
N THR A 2 0.02 -13.26 3.12
CA THR A 2 0.08 -11.80 3.16
C THR A 2 -1.24 -11.27 2.59
N ASP A 3 -1.97 -10.46 3.34
CA ASP A 3 -3.34 -9.99 3.03
C ASP A 3 -3.36 -8.98 1.86
N LEU A 4 -2.21 -8.81 1.19
CA LEU A 4 -2.07 -7.95 0.04
C LEU A 4 -2.82 -8.50 -1.17
N PRO A 5 -3.48 -7.62 -1.92
CA PRO A 5 -4.22 -8.01 -3.10
C PRO A 5 -3.31 -8.65 -4.15
N SER A 6 -3.89 -9.57 -4.90
CA SER A 6 -3.21 -10.36 -5.94
C SER A 6 -2.60 -9.50 -7.04
N PHE A 7 -3.09 -8.28 -7.25
CA PHE A 7 -2.64 -7.40 -8.31
C PHE A 7 -1.23 -6.83 -8.11
N ILE A 8 -0.69 -6.86 -6.88
CA ILE A 8 0.69 -6.39 -6.61
C ILE A 8 1.72 -7.30 -7.26
N GLY A 9 1.35 -8.56 -7.53
CA GLY A 9 2.20 -9.53 -8.21
C GLY A 9 2.54 -10.72 -7.33
N THR A 10 3.75 -11.22 -7.51
CA THR A 10 4.27 -12.43 -6.85
C THR A 10 4.44 -12.22 -5.33
N PRO A 11 4.52 -13.31 -4.52
CA PRO A 11 4.76 -13.19 -3.08
C PRO A 11 6.04 -12.42 -2.72
N GLU A 12 7.08 -12.48 -3.56
CA GLU A 12 8.32 -11.72 -3.38
C GLU A 12 8.10 -10.22 -3.61
N GLU A 13 7.37 -9.85 -4.66
CA GLU A 13 6.99 -8.45 -4.92
C GLU A 13 6.10 -7.90 -3.81
N LYS A 14 5.12 -8.67 -3.34
CA LYS A 14 4.30 -8.29 -2.18
C LYS A 14 5.15 -8.01 -0.95
N LYS A 15 6.17 -8.83 -0.70
CA LYS A 15 7.08 -8.65 0.44
C LYS A 15 7.92 -7.38 0.27
N SER A 16 8.50 -7.16 -0.91
CA SER A 16 9.26 -5.94 -1.21
C SER A 16 8.39 -4.69 -1.16
N TYR A 17 7.13 -4.80 -1.58
CA TYR A 17 6.16 -3.71 -1.57
C TYR A 17 5.87 -3.27 -0.14
N VAL A 18 5.57 -4.22 0.75
CA VAL A 18 5.36 -3.93 2.17
C VAL A 18 6.64 -3.37 2.81
N ASP A 19 7.81 -3.90 2.50
CA ASP A 19 9.08 -3.41 3.04
C ASP A 19 9.27 -1.91 2.77
N ILE A 20 9.00 -1.47 1.53
CA ILE A 20 9.09 -0.06 1.15
C ILE A 20 8.03 0.78 1.88
N LEU A 21 6.80 0.29 2.01
CA LEU A 21 5.76 1.00 2.74
C LEU A 21 6.11 1.13 4.24
N VAL A 22 6.60 0.07 4.86
CA VAL A 22 7.07 0.07 6.26
C VAL A 22 8.23 1.05 6.43
N LYS A 23 9.22 1.04 5.54
CA LYS A 23 10.33 2.01 5.57
C LYS A 23 9.84 3.45 5.50
N ASN A 24 8.83 3.73 4.68
CA ASN A 24 8.25 5.06 4.61
C ASN A 24 7.42 5.43 5.86
N CYS A 25 6.90 4.45 6.62
CA CYS A 25 6.28 4.71 7.92
C CYS A 25 7.28 5.25 8.95
N GLY A 26 8.52 4.80 8.87
CA GLY A 26 9.63 5.23 9.71
C GLY A 26 10.78 4.22 9.68
N ASP A 27 12.00 4.71 9.90
CA ASP A 27 13.22 3.90 9.94
C ASP A 27 13.30 2.96 11.15
N ASP A 28 12.67 3.34 12.26
CA ASP A 28 12.57 2.46 13.42
C ASP A 28 11.55 1.36 13.14
N ASN A 29 11.95 0.10 13.33
CA ASN A 29 11.13 -1.13 13.30
C ASN A 29 9.98 -1.15 14.34
N THR A 30 9.43 0.02 14.66
CA THR A 30 8.31 0.33 15.54
C THR A 30 7.02 0.59 14.77
N TRP A 31 7.08 0.65 13.44
CA TRP A 31 5.93 0.82 12.56
C TRP A 31 5.71 -0.42 11.71
N LYS A 32 4.44 -0.75 11.47
CA LYS A 32 4.00 -1.75 10.52
C LYS A 32 2.94 -1.16 9.62
N VAL A 33 2.78 -1.71 8.42
CA VAL A 33 1.64 -1.35 7.56
C VAL A 33 0.40 -2.02 8.13
N ASN A 34 -0.65 -1.24 8.31
CA ASN A 34 -1.95 -1.74 8.68
C ASN A 34 -2.59 -2.39 7.44
N GLU A 35 -2.60 -3.72 7.43
CA GLU A 35 -3.24 -4.51 6.37
C GLU A 35 -4.77 -4.36 6.39
N ASN A 36 -5.35 -3.89 7.52
CA ASN A 36 -6.77 -3.66 7.64
C ASN A 36 -7.23 -2.54 6.68
N ASN A 37 -8.13 -2.87 5.76
CA ASN A 37 -8.59 -2.00 4.66
C ASN A 37 -7.49 -1.59 3.67
N MET A 38 -6.38 -2.32 3.60
CA MET A 38 -5.28 -2.00 2.69
C MET A 38 -5.73 -1.94 1.22
N THR A 39 -6.62 -2.83 0.78
CA THR A 39 -7.17 -2.80 -0.58
C THR A 39 -7.87 -1.47 -0.91
N ASN A 40 -8.66 -0.94 0.01
CA ASN A 40 -9.33 0.36 -0.16
C ASN A 40 -8.31 1.52 -0.16
N SER A 41 -7.32 1.46 0.74
CA SER A 41 -6.28 2.47 0.82
C SER A 41 -5.42 2.48 -0.46
N LEU A 42 -5.03 1.30 -0.97
CA LEU A 42 -4.29 1.13 -2.22
C LEU A 42 -5.03 1.77 -3.39
N GLN A 43 -6.35 1.57 -3.51
CA GLN A 43 -7.15 2.25 -4.55
C GLN A 43 -7.13 3.77 -4.44
N LYS A 44 -6.91 4.32 -3.24
CA LYS A 44 -6.73 5.76 -3.03
C LYS A 44 -5.27 6.20 -3.05
N CYS A 45 -4.37 5.31 -3.45
CA CYS A 45 -2.93 5.52 -3.39
C CYS A 45 -2.42 5.87 -1.99
N LYS A 46 -3.06 5.33 -0.96
CA LYS A 46 -2.80 5.60 0.45
C LYS A 46 -2.56 4.30 1.19
N TYR A 47 -1.93 4.39 2.36
CA TYR A 47 -1.77 3.28 3.27
C TYR A 47 -1.69 3.82 4.68
N THR A 48 -2.07 3.00 5.65
CA THR A 48 -2.01 3.39 7.05
C THR A 48 -0.85 2.66 7.69
N CYS A 49 0.05 3.39 8.30
CA CYS A 49 1.07 2.89 9.21
C CYS A 49 0.46 2.78 10.59
N GLN A 50 0.63 1.65 11.24
CA GLN A 50 0.26 1.44 12.64
C GLN A 50 1.53 1.21 13.45
N SER A 51 1.62 1.81 14.63
CA SER A 51 2.74 1.50 15.53
C SER A 51 2.59 0.09 16.09
N ILE A 52 3.69 -0.64 16.12
CA ILE A 52 3.81 -1.99 16.71
C ILE A 52 3.68 -1.89 18.23
N SER A 53 4.22 -0.83 18.84
CA SER A 53 4.15 -0.60 20.29
C SER A 53 2.78 -0.07 20.73
N ASN A 54 2.10 0.71 19.89
CA ASN A 54 0.76 1.24 20.16
C ASN A 54 -0.15 1.10 18.93
N THR A 55 -1.05 0.13 18.94
CA THR A 55 -1.98 -0.12 17.83
C THR A 55 -2.97 1.02 17.59
N ASP A 56 -3.24 1.85 18.59
CA ASP A 56 -4.05 3.07 18.47
C ASP A 56 -3.36 4.19 17.69
N VAL A 57 -2.01 4.19 17.67
CA VAL A 57 -1.24 5.19 16.92
C VAL A 57 -1.15 4.75 15.47
N THR A 58 -1.94 5.41 14.63
CA THR A 58 -1.94 5.21 13.19
C THR A 58 -1.58 6.49 12.45
N ARG A 59 -0.90 6.37 11.31
CA ARG A 59 -0.62 7.47 10.38
C ARG A 59 -1.04 7.07 9.00
N GLU A 60 -1.81 7.91 8.33
CA GLU A 60 -2.06 7.73 6.90
C GLU A 60 -0.92 8.35 6.11
N LEU A 61 -0.28 7.54 5.27
CA LEU A 61 0.75 7.97 4.33
C LEU A 61 0.29 7.66 2.91
N ARG A 62 0.98 8.30 1.96
CA ARG A 62 0.70 8.13 0.55
C ARG A 62 1.70 7.20 -0.11
N ILE A 63 1.19 6.26 -0.87
CA ILE A 63 1.99 5.32 -1.65
C ILE A 63 2.82 6.14 -2.64
N PRO A 64 4.13 5.88 -2.74
CA PRO A 64 4.99 6.59 -3.68
C PRO A 64 4.54 6.38 -5.13
N SER A 65 4.80 7.36 -5.99
CA SER A 65 4.46 7.29 -7.41
C SER A 65 5.20 6.13 -8.09
N GLY A 66 4.51 5.46 -9.01
CA GLY A 66 5.04 4.30 -9.74
C GLY A 66 4.82 2.94 -9.07
N MET A 67 4.29 2.92 -7.84
CA MET A 67 3.87 1.68 -7.17
C MET A 67 2.50 1.21 -7.63
N VAL A 68 2.34 -0.12 -7.72
CA VAL A 68 1.08 -0.77 -8.09
C VAL A 68 0.02 -0.59 -7.00
N CYS A 69 -1.15 -0.12 -7.41
CA CYS A 69 -2.26 0.24 -6.54
C CYS A 69 -3.59 -0.42 -6.93
N GLY A 70 -3.64 -1.08 -8.08
CA GLY A 70 -4.83 -1.77 -8.56
C GLY A 70 -4.51 -2.85 -9.59
N SER A 71 -5.56 -3.53 -10.05
CA SER A 71 -5.50 -4.53 -11.12
C SER A 71 -5.02 -3.93 -12.44
N HIS A 72 -4.45 -4.78 -13.32
CA HIS A 72 -3.87 -4.39 -14.62
C HIS A 72 -2.67 -3.43 -14.51
N ASP A 73 -1.78 -3.66 -13.54
CA ASP A 73 -0.58 -2.83 -13.35
C ASP A 73 -0.91 -1.34 -13.14
N ALA A 74 -2.10 -1.04 -12.61
CA ALA A 74 -2.50 0.31 -12.27
C ALA A 74 -1.53 0.85 -11.21
N LYS A 75 -0.94 2.01 -11.48
CA LYS A 75 0.09 2.62 -10.64
C LYS A 75 -0.34 3.97 -10.09
N CYS A 76 0.11 4.27 -8.88
CA CYS A 76 -0.12 5.57 -8.27
C CYS A 76 0.64 6.67 -9.00
N GLY A 77 -0.06 7.77 -9.26
CA GLY A 77 0.55 9.02 -9.74
C GLY A 77 1.06 9.90 -8.60
N GLU A 78 1.74 11.00 -8.95
CA GLU A 78 2.21 12.01 -8.00
C GLU A 78 1.08 12.76 -7.30
N THR A 79 -0.14 12.73 -7.82
CA THR A 79 -1.39 13.28 -7.25
C THR A 79 -2.58 12.43 -7.72
N GLY A 80 -3.66 12.41 -6.93
CA GLY A 80 -4.88 11.64 -7.24
C GLY A 80 -4.90 10.19 -6.73
N ASP A 81 -6.07 9.57 -6.93
CA ASP A 81 -6.37 8.17 -6.62
C ASP A 81 -5.79 7.22 -7.69
N CYS A 82 -5.79 5.92 -7.38
CA CYS A 82 -5.32 4.90 -8.30
C CYS A 82 -6.21 4.89 -9.56
N PRO A 83 -5.64 4.97 -10.77
CA PRO A 83 -6.43 4.92 -11.99
C PRO A 83 -7.13 3.56 -12.08
N VAL A 84 -8.47 3.59 -12.12
CA VAL A 84 -9.25 2.37 -12.35
C VAL A 84 -9.20 2.06 -13.84
N ILE A 85 -8.33 1.13 -14.23
CA ILE A 85 -8.29 0.60 -15.59
C ILE A 85 -9.47 -0.36 -15.74
N VAL A 86 -10.65 0.20 -16.03
CA VAL A 86 -11.76 -0.58 -16.57
C VAL A 86 -11.52 -0.76 -18.06
N PRO A 87 -11.68 -1.97 -18.63
CA PRO A 87 -11.77 -2.10 -20.08
C PRO A 87 -12.94 -1.23 -20.53
N SER A 88 -12.68 -0.28 -21.41
CA SER A 88 -13.71 0.52 -22.07
C SER A 88 -14.67 -0.44 -22.79
N CYS A 89 -15.89 -0.55 -22.28
CA CYS A 89 -17.00 -1.27 -22.90
C CYS A 89 -17.45 -0.60 -24.19
#